data_AF-A0A7V2YD63-F1
#
_entry.id   AF-A0A7V2YD63-F1
#
_cell.length_a   1.000
_cell.length_b   1.000
_cell.length_c   1.000
_cell.angle_alpha   90.00
_cell.angle_beta   90.00
_cell.angle_gamma   90.00
#
_symmetry.space_group_name_H-M   'P 1'
#
loop_
_entity.id
_entity.type
_entity.pdbx_description
1 polymer ?
#
loop_
_entity_poly.entity_id
_entity_poly.type
_entity_poly.pdbx_seq_one_letter_code
_entity_poly.pdbx_strand_id
1 'polypeptide(L)'
;MDPKRGRVVWTVMCLFFLGVFGLVIGGQVVAQPKPPADLTFDQGKDSPGKVTFSHEKHAAKNPKCTDCHTKLFKMKRGTTPDITMASMEKGQNCGACHNGQAAFGVKDQASCAKCHKK
;
A
#
# COMPACT_ATOMS: atom_id res chain seq x y z
N MET A 1 -19.56 57.62 -5.42
CA MET A 1 -19.60 56.24 -4.89
C MET A 1 -19.48 56.29 -3.37
N ASP A 2 -20.37 55.61 -2.66
CA ASP A 2 -20.53 55.71 -1.21
C ASP A 2 -19.46 54.89 -0.44
N PRO A 3 -18.61 55.50 0.41
CA PRO A 3 -17.47 54.83 1.05
C PRO A 3 -17.88 53.81 2.12
N LYS A 4 -19.17 53.75 2.50
CA LYS A 4 -19.68 52.79 3.49
C LYS A 4 -20.02 51.41 2.91
N ARG A 5 -20.13 51.28 1.59
CA ARG A 5 -20.56 50.02 0.93
C ARG A 5 -19.43 48.98 0.82
N GLY A 6 -18.16 49.39 0.80
CA GLY A 6 -17.01 48.49 0.68
C GLY A 6 -16.61 47.77 1.98
N ARG A 7 -16.89 48.39 3.14
CA ARG A 7 -16.51 47.82 4.45
C ARG A 7 -17.40 46.63 4.84
N VAL A 8 -18.67 46.65 4.46
CA VAL A 8 -19.64 45.58 4.76
C VAL A 8 -19.37 44.33 3.89
N VAL A 9 -18.97 44.52 2.63
CA VAL A 9 -18.68 43.41 1.70
C VAL A 9 -17.46 42.60 2.15
N TRP A 10 -16.44 43.26 2.70
CA TRP A 10 -15.23 42.58 3.20
C TRP A 10 -15.46 41.81 4.50
N THR A 11 -16.29 42.31 5.41
CA THR A 11 -16.61 41.61 6.67
C THR A 11 -17.49 40.37 6.42
N VAL A 12 -18.38 40.40 5.42
CA VAL A 12 -19.23 39.25 5.06
C VAL A 12 -18.46 38.16 4.28
N MET A 13 -17.41 38.51 3.51
CA MET A 13 -16.55 37.52 2.84
C MET A 13 -15.58 36.79 3.78
N CYS A 14 -15.12 37.39 4.88
CA CYS A 14 -14.27 36.71 5.87
C CYS A 14 -15.03 35.69 6.74
N LEU A 15 -16.33 35.91 6.96
CA LEU A 15 -17.16 34.99 7.78
C LEU A 15 -17.63 33.76 6.99
N PHE A 16 -17.49 33.74 5.67
CA PHE A 16 -17.77 32.54 4.85
C PHE A 16 -16.56 31.61 4.66
N PHE A 17 -15.33 32.10 4.80
CA PHE A 17 -14.12 31.26 4.76
C PHE A 17 -13.76 30.61 6.10
N LEU A 18 -14.22 31.16 7.23
CA LEU A 18 -14.04 30.57 8.57
C LEU A 18 -15.15 29.56 8.94
N GLY A 19 -16.26 29.49 8.20
CA GLY A 19 -17.41 28.63 8.52
C GLY A 19 -17.45 27.28 7.80
N VAL A 20 -16.69 27.08 6.71
CA VAL A 20 -16.77 25.84 5.90
C VAL A 20 -15.46 25.02 5.93
N PHE A 21 -14.36 25.59 6.43
CA PHE A 21 -13.07 24.86 6.50
C PHE A 21 -12.89 24.01 7.77
N GLY A 22 -13.86 24.06 8.71
CA GLY A 22 -13.73 23.46 10.05
C GLY A 22 -14.20 22.01 10.20
N LEU A 23 -14.65 21.32 9.14
CA LEU A 23 -15.30 20.00 9.28
C LEU A 23 -14.77 18.91 8.33
N VAL A 24 -13.46 18.81 8.12
CA VAL A 24 -12.88 17.59 7.50
C VAL A 24 -11.57 17.19 8.20
N ILE A 25 -11.57 17.16 9.54
CA ILE A 25 -10.53 16.44 10.29
C ILE A 25 -11.19 15.19 10.88
N GLY A 26 -11.28 14.16 10.05
CA GLY A 26 -11.82 12.87 10.43
C GLY A 26 -11.29 11.82 9.48
N GLY A 27 -9.99 11.55 9.56
CA GLY A 27 -9.41 10.36 8.94
C GLY A 27 -10.14 9.15 9.48
N GLN A 28 -10.93 8.51 8.63
CA GLN A 28 -11.81 7.43 9.04
C GLN A 28 -10.91 6.24 9.38
N VAL A 29 -10.74 5.94 10.67
CA VAL A 29 -10.18 4.68 11.15
C VAL A 29 -11.25 3.60 10.94
N VAL A 30 -11.54 3.30 9.68
CA VAL A 30 -12.27 2.10 9.31
C VAL A 30 -11.38 0.90 9.64
N ALA A 31 -11.81 0.11 10.61
CA ALA A 31 -11.17 -1.16 10.96
C ALA A 31 -10.99 -1.99 9.69
N GLN A 32 -9.73 -2.22 9.29
CA GLN A 32 -9.42 -3.04 8.13
C GLN A 32 -9.82 -4.50 8.42
N PRO A 33 -10.33 -5.24 7.42
CA PRO A 33 -10.66 -6.64 7.60
C PRO A 33 -9.43 -7.45 8.03
N LYS A 34 -9.63 -8.41 8.94
CA LYS A 34 -8.54 -9.29 9.40
C LYS A 34 -7.96 -10.03 8.18
N PRO A 35 -6.63 -10.00 7.98
CA PRO A 35 -6.02 -10.69 6.86
C PRO A 35 -6.19 -12.21 7.01
N PRO A 36 -6.19 -12.95 5.88
CA PRO A 36 -6.19 -14.40 5.92
C PRO A 36 -4.88 -14.93 6.50
N ALA A 37 -4.84 -16.24 6.76
CA ALA A 37 -3.62 -16.94 7.13
C ALA A 37 -2.49 -16.75 6.10
N ASP A 38 -1.28 -17.10 6.51
CA ASP A 38 -0.10 -17.06 5.65
C ASP A 38 -0.33 -17.82 4.33
N LEU A 39 0.14 -17.22 3.24
CA LEU A 39 -0.03 -17.76 1.90
C LEU A 39 1.23 -18.48 1.46
N THR A 40 1.10 -19.77 1.16
CA THR A 40 2.20 -20.56 0.59
C THR A 40 2.07 -20.61 -0.94
N PHE A 41 3.18 -20.30 -1.59
CA PHE A 41 3.47 -20.57 -2.98
C PHE A 41 4.30 -21.86 -3.03
N ASP A 42 3.76 -22.89 -3.67
CA ASP A 42 4.46 -24.16 -3.81
C ASP A 42 5.71 -23.99 -4.68
N GLN A 43 6.68 -24.89 -4.48
CA GLN A 43 7.90 -24.86 -5.25
C GLN A 43 7.59 -25.20 -6.72
N GLY A 44 7.65 -24.18 -7.58
CA GLY A 44 7.62 -24.38 -9.02
C GLY A 44 8.91 -25.01 -9.55
N LYS A 45 8.86 -25.54 -10.78
CA LYS A 45 10.00 -26.16 -11.49
C LYS A 45 11.28 -25.32 -11.47
N ASP A 46 11.16 -24.01 -11.60
CA ASP A 46 12.27 -23.06 -11.69
C ASP A 46 12.51 -22.32 -10.35
N SER A 47 11.83 -22.75 -9.27
CA SER A 47 11.95 -22.14 -7.95
C SER A 47 12.90 -22.96 -7.06
N PRO A 48 13.86 -22.34 -6.37
CA PRO A 48 14.79 -23.05 -5.48
C PRO A 48 14.13 -23.54 -4.18
N GLY A 49 12.86 -23.21 -3.95
CA GLY A 49 12.10 -23.62 -2.77
C GLY A 49 10.68 -23.05 -2.75
N LYS A 50 9.85 -23.51 -1.81
CA LYS A 50 8.54 -22.93 -1.54
C LYS A 50 8.69 -21.55 -0.91
N VAL A 51 7.70 -20.68 -1.09
CA VAL A 51 7.70 -19.33 -0.49
C VAL A 51 6.45 -19.16 0.35
N THR A 52 6.61 -18.67 1.57
CA THR A 52 5.47 -18.36 2.45
C THR A 52 5.42 -16.86 2.70
N PHE A 53 4.32 -16.23 2.29
CA PHE A 53 4.02 -14.83 2.54
C PHE A 53 3.20 -14.71 3.83
N SER A 54 3.67 -13.88 4.76
CA SER A 54 2.98 -13.61 6.02
C SER A 54 2.34 -12.23 6.03
N HIS A 55 1.00 -12.19 6.12
CA HIS A 55 0.27 -10.93 6.23
C HIS A 55 0.63 -10.18 7.51
N GLU A 56 0.81 -10.89 8.63
CA GLU A 56 1.13 -10.28 9.92
C GLU A 56 2.45 -9.50 9.85
N LYS A 57 3.50 -10.12 9.32
CA LYS A 57 4.82 -9.49 9.19
C LYS A 57 4.79 -8.27 8.26
N HIS A 58 4.02 -8.34 7.18
CA HIS A 58 3.90 -7.22 6.24
C HIS A 58 3.02 -6.11 6.83
N ALA A 59 1.88 -6.43 7.45
CA ALA A 59 0.98 -5.46 8.08
C ALA A 59 1.64 -4.72 9.25
N ALA A 60 2.56 -5.37 9.97
CA ALA A 60 3.34 -4.74 11.03
C ALA A 60 4.29 -3.64 10.51
N LYS A 61 4.65 -3.64 9.22
CA LYS A 61 5.52 -2.65 8.58
C LYS A 61 4.77 -1.71 7.64
N ASN A 62 3.77 -2.22 6.94
CA ASN A 62 2.85 -1.46 6.12
C ASN A 62 1.39 -1.86 6.45
N PRO A 63 0.70 -1.11 7.33
CA PRO A 63 -0.62 -1.50 7.83
C PRO A 63 -1.75 -1.23 6.83
N LYS A 64 -1.52 -0.48 5.75
CA LYS A 64 -2.55 -0.09 4.80
C LYS A 64 -2.79 -1.20 3.80
N CYS A 65 -3.95 -1.87 3.88
CA CYS A 65 -4.31 -2.93 2.94
C CYS A 65 -4.32 -2.45 1.47
N THR A 66 -4.65 -1.17 1.26
CA THR A 66 -4.69 -0.52 -0.06
C THR A 66 -3.33 -0.37 -0.73
N ASP A 67 -2.24 -0.42 0.04
CA ASP A 67 -0.90 -0.29 -0.52
C ASP A 67 -0.48 -1.58 -1.25
N CYS A 68 -1.08 -2.72 -0.87
CA CYS A 68 -0.89 -4.01 -1.52
C CYS A 68 -2.06 -4.35 -2.48
N HIS A 69 -3.29 -4.07 -2.06
CA HIS A 69 -4.50 -4.50 -2.74
C HIS A 69 -5.31 -3.32 -3.32
N THR A 70 -5.89 -3.41 -4.52
CA THR A 70 -5.77 -4.52 -5.50
C THR A 70 -4.66 -4.26 -6.52
N LYS A 71 -3.85 -3.21 -6.30
CA LYS A 71 -2.85 -2.70 -7.23
C LYS A 71 -1.71 -3.69 -7.48
N LEU A 72 -1.13 -4.25 -6.42
CA LEU A 72 -0.03 -5.21 -6.52
C LEU A 72 -0.55 -6.65 -6.50
N PHE A 73 -1.53 -6.93 -5.64
CA PHE A 73 -2.10 -8.26 -5.50
C PHE A 73 -3.62 -8.21 -5.54
N LYS A 74 -4.25 -9.18 -6.19
CA LYS A 74 -5.70 -9.38 -6.12
C LYS A 74 -6.07 -10.00 -4.76
N MET A 75 -7.26 -9.66 -4.27
CA MET A 75 -7.75 -10.20 -2.99
C MET A 75 -8.05 -11.71 -3.07
N LYS A 76 -8.39 -12.21 -4.26
CA LYS A 76 -8.65 -13.64 -4.48
C LYS A 76 -7.32 -14.36 -4.73
N ARG A 77 -7.00 -15.34 -3.88
CA ARG A 77 -5.81 -16.19 -4.03
C ARG A 77 -5.75 -16.81 -5.43
N GLY A 78 -4.56 -16.84 -6.03
CA GLY A 78 -4.32 -17.44 -7.34
C GLY A 78 -4.81 -16.62 -8.54
N THR A 79 -5.33 -15.40 -8.33
CA THR A 79 -5.82 -14.54 -9.43
C THR A 79 -4.91 -13.37 -9.78
N THR A 80 -3.87 -13.11 -8.98
CA THR A 80 -2.81 -12.19 -9.37
C THR A 80 -1.96 -12.86 -10.46
N PRO A 81 -1.94 -12.32 -11.68
CA PRO A 81 -1.14 -12.89 -12.76
C PRO A 81 0.35 -12.63 -12.54
N ASP A 82 1.18 -13.42 -13.21
CA ASP A 82 2.60 -13.13 -13.43
C ASP A 82 3.43 -12.85 -12.16
N ILE A 83 3.19 -13.57 -11.07
CA ILE A 83 4.08 -13.54 -9.89
C ILE A 83 5.34 -14.36 -10.21
N THR A 84 6.28 -13.75 -10.91
CA THR A 84 7.56 -14.34 -11.32
C THR A 84 8.71 -13.45 -10.89
N MET A 85 9.92 -14.00 -10.77
CA MET A 85 11.10 -13.15 -10.48
C MET A 85 11.29 -12.07 -11.53
N ALA A 86 11.05 -12.37 -12.81
CA ALA A 86 11.16 -11.40 -13.90
C ALA A 86 10.20 -10.21 -13.75
N SER A 87 8.97 -10.41 -13.25
CA SER A 87 8.07 -9.29 -12.96
C SER A 87 8.48 -8.53 -11.70
N MET A 88 8.99 -9.23 -10.68
CA MET A 88 9.50 -8.60 -9.47
C MET A 88 10.70 -7.70 -9.77
N GLU A 89 11.60 -8.10 -10.65
CA GLU A 89 12.73 -7.27 -11.09
C GLU A 89 12.30 -5.98 -11.82
N LYS A 90 11.08 -5.96 -12.38
CA LYS A 90 10.44 -4.79 -12.99
C LYS A 90 9.63 -3.97 -11.98
N GLY A 91 9.75 -4.26 -10.68
CA GLY A 91 9.05 -3.54 -9.62
C GLY A 91 7.59 -3.94 -9.43
N GLN A 92 7.18 -5.12 -9.91
CA GLN A 92 5.82 -5.64 -9.69
C GLN A 92 5.77 -6.60 -8.50
N ASN A 93 4.57 -6.89 -8.00
CA ASN A 93 4.34 -7.89 -6.95
C ASN A 93 5.26 -7.67 -5.74
N CYS A 94 6.01 -8.69 -5.32
CA CYS A 94 6.96 -8.61 -4.20
C CYS A 94 8.05 -7.56 -4.45
N GLY A 95 8.51 -7.44 -5.70
CA GLY A 95 9.57 -6.52 -6.10
C GLY A 95 9.18 -5.05 -6.10
N ALA A 96 7.89 -4.72 -5.95
CA ALA A 96 7.46 -3.33 -5.74
C ALA A 96 8.10 -2.71 -4.49
N CYS A 97 8.28 -3.53 -3.44
CA CYS A 97 8.91 -3.13 -2.18
C CYS A 97 10.27 -3.82 -1.98
N HIS A 98 10.43 -5.07 -2.39
CA HIS A 98 11.69 -5.80 -2.35
C HIS A 98 12.62 -5.38 -3.52
N ASN A 99 12.93 -4.09 -3.57
CA ASN A 99 13.71 -3.45 -4.64
C ASN A 99 15.10 -3.00 -4.19
N GLY A 100 15.49 -3.28 -2.94
CA GLY A 100 16.76 -2.85 -2.35
C GLY A 100 16.71 -1.47 -1.69
N GLN A 101 15.58 -0.76 -1.77
CA GLN A 101 15.39 0.55 -1.15
C GLN A 101 14.37 0.47 0.00
N ALA A 102 13.15 -0.02 -0.28
CA ALA A 102 12.10 -0.12 0.74
C ALA A 102 12.25 -1.40 1.60
N ALA A 103 12.75 -2.47 1.00
CA ALA A 103 13.12 -3.72 1.65
C ALA A 103 14.29 -4.36 0.90
N PHE A 104 14.80 -5.50 1.40
CA PHE A 104 15.86 -6.24 0.70
C PHE A 104 15.46 -6.56 -0.74
N GLY A 105 16.41 -6.48 -1.67
CA GLY A 105 16.14 -6.63 -3.09
C GLY A 105 15.89 -8.07 -3.52
N VAL A 106 14.96 -8.29 -4.44
CA VAL A 106 14.72 -9.62 -5.07
C VAL A 106 15.91 -10.13 -5.89
N LYS A 107 16.82 -9.23 -6.30
CA LYS A 107 18.03 -9.56 -7.07
C LYS A 107 19.22 -9.97 -6.20
N ASP A 108 19.14 -9.71 -4.89
CA ASP A 108 20.23 -10.00 -3.96
C ASP A 108 20.30 -11.51 -3.70
N GLN A 109 21.37 -12.15 -4.18
CA GLN A 109 21.56 -13.59 -4.01
C GLN A 109 21.68 -14.03 -2.55
N ALA A 110 22.19 -13.18 -1.67
CA ALA A 110 22.22 -13.47 -0.24
C ALA A 110 20.81 -13.47 0.38
N SER A 111 19.83 -12.90 -0.31
CA SER A 111 18.45 -12.79 0.15
C SER A 111 17.51 -13.86 -0.41
N CYS A 112 17.93 -14.70 -1.36
CA CYS A 112 17.11 -15.78 -1.94
C CYS A 112 16.48 -16.67 -0.85
N ALA A 113 17.29 -17.09 0.13
CA ALA A 113 16.86 -17.95 1.24
C ALA A 113 15.92 -17.26 2.24
N LYS A 114 15.74 -15.93 2.16
CA LYS A 114 14.79 -15.21 3.03
C LYS A 114 13.35 -15.54 2.64
N CYS A 115 13.08 -15.74 1.35
CA CYS A 115 11.77 -16.10 0.83
C CYS A 115 11.68 -17.60 0.52
N HIS A 116 12.65 -18.15 -0.21
CA HIS A 116 12.64 -19.54 -0.65
C HIS A 116 13.15 -20.46 0.44
N LYS A 117 12.26 -21.29 0.97
CA LYS A 117 12.56 -22.32 1.96
C LYS A 117 12.56 -23.69 1.27
N LYS A 118 13.52 -24.54 1.65
CA LYS A 118 13.52 -25.96 1.27
C LYS A 118 12.38 -26.70 1.99
#